data_AF-A0A419FHR4-F1
#
_entry.id   AF-A0A419FHR4-F1
#
_cell.length_a   1.000
_cell.length_b   1.000
_cell.length_c   1.000
_cell.angle_alpha   90.00
_cell.angle_beta   90.00
_cell.angle_gamma   90.00
#
_symmetry.space_group_name_H-M   'P 1'
#
loop_
_entity.id
_entity.type
_entity.pdbx_description
1 polymer ?
#
loop_
_entity_poly.entity_id
_entity_poly.type
_entity_poly.pdbx_seq_one_letter_code
_entity_poly.pdbx_strand_id
1 'polypeptide(L)'
;MNVILNTDEAHAVLALVSSQVIDHVELSEAARKAIRDWRRAHDVGTAGLEEFTGALNLAIGNYIDERTTRMMRVRGALKVKGV
;
A
#
# COMPACT_ATOMS: atom_id res chain seq x y z
N MET A 1 6.51 4.77 -19.06
CA MET A 1 6.83 3.65 -18.16
C MET A 1 5.82 3.69 -17.04
N ASN A 2 4.93 2.71 -16.95
CA ASN A 2 3.90 2.68 -15.92
C ASN A 2 4.52 2.14 -14.63
N VAL A 3 4.51 2.94 -13.56
CA VAL A 3 5.04 2.57 -12.26
C VAL A 3 3.99 1.71 -11.57
N ILE A 4 4.26 0.41 -11.44
CA ILE A 4 3.40 -0.53 -10.69
C ILE A 4 4.04 -0.76 -9.34
N LEU A 5 3.30 -0.49 -8.27
CA LEU A 5 3.74 -0.69 -6.89
C LEU A 5 3.33 -2.08 -6.40
N ASN A 6 4.24 -2.82 -5.78
CA ASN A 6 3.88 -3.98 -4.96
C ASN A 6 3.38 -3.53 -3.57
N THR A 7 2.98 -4.50 -2.73
CA THR A 7 2.47 -4.23 -1.37
C THR A 7 3.50 -3.53 -0.48
N ASP A 8 4.79 -3.89 -0.60
CA ASP A 8 5.85 -3.31 0.22
C ASP A 8 6.13 -1.85 -0.16
N GLU A 9 6.15 -1.56 -1.47
CA GLU A 9 6.31 -0.22 -2.04
C GLU A 9 5.09 0.65 -1.71
N ALA A 10 3.88 0.11 -1.84
CA ALA A 10 2.65 0.79 -1.43
C ALA A 10 2.65 1.09 0.08
N HIS A 11 3.11 0.15 0.92
CA HIS A 11 3.27 0.35 2.35
C HIS A 11 4.30 1.44 2.67
N ALA A 12 5.42 1.49 1.94
CA ALA A 12 6.41 2.54 2.11
C ALA A 12 5.84 3.94 1.78
N VAL A 13 5.08 4.06 0.69
CA VAL A 13 4.39 5.30 0.31
C VAL A 13 3.36 5.69 1.37
N LEU A 14 2.53 4.73 1.81
CA LEU A 14 1.55 4.90 2.87
C LEU A 14 2.20 5.44 4.17
N ALA A 15 3.29 4.81 4.60
CA ALA A 15 4.01 5.18 5.81
C ALA A 15 4.62 6.58 5.69
N LEU A 16 5.21 6.92 4.55
CA LEU A 16 5.80 8.24 4.31
C LEU A 16 4.73 9.33 4.36
N VAL A 17 3.67 9.22 3.55
CA VAL A 17 2.62 10.24 3.44
C VAL A 17 1.91 10.43 4.77
N SER A 18 1.55 9.34 5.45
CA SER A 18 0.88 9.43 6.76
C SER A 18 1.77 10.05 7.84
N SER A 19 3.09 9.81 7.80
CA SER A 19 4.02 10.44 8.74
C SER A 19 4.13 11.94 8.46
N GLN A 20 4.23 12.35 7.19
CA GLN A 20 4.21 13.77 6.82
C GLN A 20 2.95 14.49 7.33
N VAL A 21 1.77 13.84 7.23
CA VAL A 21 0.52 14.40 7.74
C VAL A 21 0.52 14.49 9.27
N ILE A 22 0.98 13.46 9.99
CA ILE A 22 1.00 13.46 11.45
C ILE A 22 1.98 14.50 12.01
N ASP A 23 3.14 14.64 11.37
CA ASP A 23 4.27 15.42 11.90
C ASP A 23 4.17 16.91 11.52
N HIS A 24 3.57 17.23 10.38
CA HIS A 24 3.58 18.59 9.83
C HIS A 24 2.21 19.28 9.81
N VAL A 25 1.13 18.59 10.17
CA VAL A 25 -0.21 19.19 10.25
C VAL A 25 -0.65 19.30 11.70
N GLU A 26 -1.23 20.45 12.07
CA GLU A 26 -1.89 20.63 13.36
C GLU A 26 -3.19 19.83 13.40
N LEU A 27 -3.07 18.58 13.88
CA LEU A 27 -4.17 17.65 14.04
C LEU A 27 -4.57 17.54 15.50
N SER A 28 -5.88 17.41 15.74
CA SER A 28 -6.41 16.98 17.04
C SER A 28 -5.92 15.57 17.40
N GLU A 29 -5.89 15.24 18.69
CA GLU A 29 -5.50 13.90 19.14
C GLU A 29 -6.39 12.79 18.58
N ALA A 30 -7.69 13.07 18.42
CA ALA A 30 -8.63 12.15 17.80
C ALA A 30 -8.26 11.86 16.33
N ALA A 31 -7.90 12.90 15.57
CA ALA A 31 -7.46 12.75 14.18
C ALA A 31 -6.13 11.99 14.08
N ARG A 32 -5.15 12.33 14.93
CA ARG A 32 -3.86 11.61 15.00
C ARG A 32 -4.07 10.13 15.31
N LYS A 33 -4.95 9.81 16.26
CA LYS A 33 -5.31 8.42 16.59
C LYS A 33 -5.96 7.70 15.41
N ALA A 34 -6.93 8.34 14.74
CA ALA A 34 -7.60 7.75 13.59
C ALA A 34 -6.62 7.38 12.46
N ILE A 35 -5.66 8.26 12.15
CA ILE A 35 -4.62 7.98 11.13
C ILE A 35 -3.73 6.81 11.57
N ARG A 36 -3.30 6.76 12.84
CA ARG A 36 -2.50 5.65 13.37
C ARG A 36 -3.24 4.32 13.34
N ASP A 37 -4.52 4.32 13.70
CA ASP A 37 -5.35 3.12 13.66
C ASP A 37 -5.57 2.66 12.22
N TRP A 38 -5.79 3.59 11.29
CA TRP A 38 -5.89 3.30 9.87
C TRP A 38 -4.59 2.70 9.31
N ARG A 39 -3.41 3.24 9.68
CA ARG A 39 -2.11 2.65 9.32
C ARG A 39 -1.98 1.20 9.80
N ARG A 40 -2.39 0.91 11.04
CA ARG A 40 -2.34 -0.46 11.59
C ARG A 40 -3.24 -1.44 10.83
N ALA A 41 -4.41 -0.97 10.38
CA ALA A 41 -5.29 -1.78 9.53
C ALA A 41 -4.69 -2.08 8.15
N HIS A 42 -3.71 -1.30 7.71
CA HIS A 42 -3.02 -1.40 6.41
C HIS A 42 -1.53 -1.74 6.58
N ASP A 43 -1.17 -2.44 7.66
CA ASP A 43 0.19 -2.91 7.89
C ASP A 43 0.52 -4.14 7.03
N VAL A 44 1.80 -4.54 7.01
CA VAL A 44 2.27 -5.70 6.26
C VAL A 44 1.52 -6.97 6.67
N GLY A 45 0.99 -7.69 5.69
CA GLY A 45 0.24 -8.93 5.89
C GLY A 45 -1.25 -8.74 6.22
N THR A 46 -1.77 -7.51 6.24
CA THR A 46 -3.22 -7.28 6.34
C THR A 46 -3.89 -7.25 4.97
N ALA A 47 -5.15 -7.69 4.91
CA ALA A 47 -5.98 -7.55 3.70
C ALA A 47 -6.16 -6.07 3.30
N GLY A 48 -6.17 -5.16 4.26
CA GLY A 48 -6.27 -3.72 4.01
C GLY A 48 -5.13 -3.20 3.14
N LEU A 49 -3.89 -3.66 3.38
CA LEU A 49 -2.75 -3.25 2.56
C LEU A 49 -2.85 -3.78 1.13
N GLU A 50 -3.34 -5.01 0.93
CA GLU A 50 -3.54 -5.57 -0.41
C GLU A 50 -4.56 -4.77 -1.22
N GLU A 51 -5.71 -4.46 -0.60
CA GLU A 51 -6.77 -3.64 -1.20
C GLU A 51 -6.27 -2.23 -1.53
N PHE A 52 -5.56 -1.59 -0.58
CA PHE A 52 -4.96 -0.28 -0.78
C PHE A 52 -3.94 -0.28 -1.92
N THR A 53 -3.11 -1.32 -2.03
CA THR A 53 -2.12 -1.44 -3.11
C THR A 53 -2.81 -1.46 -4.47
N GLY A 54 -3.91 -2.20 -4.61
CA GLY A 54 -4.72 -2.20 -5.83
C GLY A 54 -5.32 -0.83 -6.14
N ALA A 55 -5.93 -0.20 -5.14
CA ALA A 55 -6.54 1.13 -5.27
C ALA A 55 -5.51 2.21 -5.63
N LEU A 56 -4.32 2.19 -5.02
CA LEU A 56 -3.24 3.13 -5.29
C LEU A 56 -2.73 2.98 -6.72
N ASN A 57 -2.53 1.74 -7.19
CA ASN A 57 -2.11 1.47 -8.56
C ASN A 57 -3.15 1.96 -9.60
N LEU A 58 -4.45 1.79 -9.32
CA LEU A 58 -5.51 2.36 -10.15
C LEU A 58 -5.45 3.90 -10.16
N ALA A 59 -5.30 4.52 -8.99
CA ALA A 59 -5.29 5.96 -8.83
C ALA A 59 -4.11 6.65 -9.55
N ILE A 60 -2.94 6.00 -9.60
CA ILE A 60 -1.77 6.51 -10.34
C ILE A 60 -1.82 6.24 -11.85
N GLY A 61 -2.94 5.71 -12.37
CA GLY A 61 -3.20 5.57 -13.80
C GLY A 61 -2.75 4.26 -14.43
N ASN A 62 -2.47 3.21 -13.63
CA ASN A 62 -2.19 1.90 -14.21
C ASN A 62 -3.50 1.25 -14.70
N TYR A 63 -3.54 0.89 -15.98
CA TYR A 63 -4.56 -0.02 -16.50
C TYR A 63 -4.29 -1.42 -15.96
N ILE A 64 -5.11 -1.88 -15.01
CA ILE A 64 -4.94 -3.20 -14.40
C ILE A 64 -5.46 -4.26 -15.37
N ASP A 65 -4.56 -4.82 -16.18
CA ASP A 65 -4.76 -6.06 -16.92
C ASP A 65 -4.32 -7.29 -16.09
N GLU A 66 -4.56 -8.50 -16.60
CA GLU A 66 -4.13 -9.75 -15.92
C GLU A 66 -2.61 -9.79 -15.67
N ARG A 67 -1.82 -9.16 -16.54
CA ARG A 67 -0.35 -9.08 -16.43
C ARG A 67 0.05 -8.21 -15.23
N THR A 68 -0.61 -7.07 -15.06
CA THR A 68 -0.40 -6.11 -13.96
C THR A 68 -0.78 -6.73 -12.62
N THR A 69 -1.89 -7.47 -12.58
CA THR A 69 -2.30 -8.25 -11.39
C THR A 69 -1.24 -9.27 -10.97
N ARG A 70 -0.60 -9.96 -11.92
CA ARG A 70 0.51 -10.88 -11.62
C ARG A 70 1.73 -10.15 -11.07
N MET A 71 2.04 -8.95 -11.56
CA MET A 71 3.19 -8.17 -11.08
C MET A 71 3.00 -7.69 -9.63
N MET A 72 1.78 -7.27 -9.26
CA MET A 72 1.44 -6.92 -7.87
C MET A 72 1.65 -8.09 -6.89
N ARG A 73 1.38 -9.34 -7.32
CA ARG A 73 1.50 -10.54 -6.49
C ARG A 73 2.92 -11.12 -6.39
N VAL A 74 3.85 -10.75 -7.28
CA VAL A 74 5.09 -11.54 -7.52
C VAL A 74 6.36 -10.98 -6.87
N ARG A 75 6.35 -9.80 -6.26
CA ARG A 75 7.54 -9.28 -5.56
C ARG A 75 7.34 -9.25 -4.06
N GLY A 76 7.60 -10.41 -3.43
CA GLY A 76 7.66 -10.62 -1.99
C GLY A 76 7.71 -12.11 -1.62
N ALA A 77 7.07 -12.98 -2.41
CA ALA A 77 7.14 -14.43 -2.27
C ALA A 77 7.85 -15.06 -3.47
N LEU A 78 9.01 -15.67 -3.22
CA LEU A 78 9.54 -16.72 -4.08
C LEU A 78 8.42 -17.73 -4.34
N LYS A 79 7.91 -17.77 -5.56
CA LYS A 79 7.07 -18.88 -6.01
C LYS A 79 8.00 -20.08 -6.20
N VAL A 80 8.38 -20.75 -5.11
CA VAL A 80 8.88 -22.13 -5.20
C VAL A 80 7.69 -22.96 -5.63
N LYS A 81 7.60 -23.19 -6.94
CA LYS A 81 6.72 -24.21 -7.50
C LYS A 81 7.40 -25.55 -7.16
N GLY A 82 7.16 -26.03 -5.94
CA GLY A 82 7.56 -27.37 -5.53
C GLY A 82 6.56 -28.37 -6.08
N VAL A 83 7.05 -29.16 -7.05
CA VAL A 83 6.62 -30.50 -7.53
C VAL A 83 5.13 -30.82 -7.45
#